data_AF-A0A920TFP6-F1
#
_entry.id   AF-A0A920TFP6-F1
#
_cell.length_a   1.000
_cell.length_b   1.000
_cell.length_c   1.000
_cell.angle_alpha   90.00
_cell.angle_beta   90.00
_cell.angle_gamma   90.00
#
_symmetry.space_group_name_H-M   'P 1'
#
loop_
_entity.id
_entity.type
_entity.pdbx_description
1 polymer ?
#
loop_
_entity_poly.entity_id
_entity_poly.type
_entity_poly.pdbx_seq_one_letter_code
_entity_poly.pdbx_strand_id
1 'polypeptide(L)' 'MTTPDKPWSLAQYKIAANHVISDIQQRRNIPVLVGGTGQYVRAIVEGWNIPPIPEDHKIRDELVAYADR' A
#
# COMPACT_ATOMS: atom_id res chain seq x y z
N MET A 1 3.85 1.77 11.34
CA MET A 1 2.95 0.76 11.96
C MET A 1 1.55 1.35 12.02
N THR A 2 0.53 0.51 11.90
CA THR A 2 -0.89 0.87 11.99
C THR A 2 -1.54 0.22 13.22
N THR A 3 -2.77 0.62 13.56
CA THR A 3 -3.62 -0.06 14.54
C THR A 3 -4.69 -0.89 13.80
N PRO A 4 -5.31 -1.92 14.41
CA PRO A 4 -6.25 -2.81 13.71
C PRO A 4 -7.47 -2.11 13.10
N ASP A 5 -7.88 -0.99 13.67
CA ASP A 5 -8.98 -0.13 13.24
C ASP A 5 -8.62 0.80 12.08
N LYS A 6 -7.32 0.94 11.76
CA LYS A 6 -6.85 1.86 10.73
C LYS A 6 -6.53 1.12 9.43
N PRO A 7 -7.15 1.53 8.31
CA PRO A 7 -6.83 0.99 7.00
C PRO A 7 -5.34 1.06 6.70
N TRP A 8 -4.82 0.01 6.06
CA TRP A 8 -3.44 -0.04 5.59
C TRP A 8 -3.40 -0.23 4.08
N SER A 9 -3.27 0.88 3.36
CA SER A 9 -3.34 0.88 1.90
C SER A 9 -2.08 0.31 1.25
N LEU A 10 -2.22 -0.12 0.00
CA LEU A 10 -1.10 -0.55 -0.85
C LEU A 10 -0.02 0.54 -0.98
N ALA A 11 -0.42 1.80 -1.08
CA ALA A 11 0.48 2.94 -1.16
C ALA A 11 1.32 3.10 0.12
N GLN A 12 0.66 3.02 1.28
CA GLN A 12 1.33 3.09 2.59
C GLN A 12 2.31 1.93 2.78
N TYR A 13 1.90 0.72 2.42
CA TYR A 13 2.77 -0.45 2.43
C TYR A 13 3.99 -0.26 1.53
N LYS A 14 3.81 0.21 0.29
CA LYS A 14 4.91 0.40 -0.65
C LYS A 14 5.96 1.37 -0.13
N ILE A 15 5.53 2.51 0.43
CA ILE A 15 6.44 3.50 1.02
C ILE A 15 7.22 2.88 2.19
N ALA A 16 6.52 2.21 3.11
CA ALA A 16 7.15 1.58 4.27
C ALA A 16 8.14 0.48 3.88
N ALA A 17 7.76 -0.39 2.95
CA ALA A 17 8.61 -1.46 2.46
C ALA A 17 9.88 -0.91 1.78
N ASN A 18 9.74 0.12 0.94
CA ASN A 18 10.88 0.74 0.28
C ASN A 18 11.85 1.40 1.26
N HIS A 19 11.35 2.02 2.33
CA HIS A 19 12.21 2.53 3.39
C HIS A 19 13.02 1.42 4.08
N VAL A 20 12.38 0.30 4.44
CA VAL A 20 13.07 -0.84 5.07
C VAL A 20 14.06 -1.51 4.12
N ILE A 21 13.68 -1.68 2.85
CA ILE A 21 14.56 -2.22 1.80
C ILE A 21 15.82 -1.36 1.66
N SER A 22 15.66 -0.04 1.58
CA SER A 22 16.79 0.91 1.50
C SER A 22 17.70 0.82 2.72
N ASP A 23 17.13 0.76 3.93
CA ASP A 23 17.89 0.63 5.18
C ASP A 23 18.68 -0.71 5.26
N ILE A 24 18.07 -1.83 4.83
CA ILE A 24 18.77 -3.13 4.77
C ILE A 24 19.92 -3.08 3.76
N GLN A 25 19.69 -2.48 2.59
CA GLN A 25 20.71 -2.33 1.54
C GLN A 25 21.88 -1.44 1.99
N GLN A 26 21.62 -0.34 2.71
CA GLN A 26 22.65 0.54 3.28
C GLN A 26 23.58 -0.20 4.24
N ARG A 27 23.07 -1.23 4.94
CA ARG A 27 23.86 -2.12 5.81
C ARG A 27 24.58 -3.24 5.07
N ARG A 28 24.55 -3.23 3.73
CA ARG A 28 25.13 -4.25 2.82
C ARG A 28 24.53 -5.65 3.00
N ASN A 29 23.25 -5.73 3.35
CA ASN A 29 22.50 -6.97 3.45
C ASN A 29 21.50 -7.13 2.31
N ILE A 30 21.03 -8.35 2.07
CA ILE A 30 20.00 -8.66 1.07
C ILE A 30 18.62 -8.61 1.74
N PRO A 31 17.70 -7.72 1.30
CA PRO A 31 16.32 -7.73 1.77
C PRO A 31 15.58 -8.98 1.31
N VAL A 32 14.89 -9.67 2.23
CA VAL A 32 14.03 -10.81 1.92
C VAL A 32 12.60 -10.46 2.29
N LEU A 33 11.73 -10.36 1.29
CA LEU A 33 10.30 -10.11 1.50
C LEU A 33 9.56 -11.44 1.64
N VAL A 34 8.98 -11.70 2.81
CA VAL A 34 8.29 -12.97 3.12
C VAL A 34 6.81 -12.73 3.36
N GLY A 35 5.96 -13.62 2.84
CA GLY A 35 4.51 -13.58 3.01
C GLY A 35 3.82 -12.49 2.18
N GLY A 36 2.69 -12.00 2.69
CA GLY A 36 1.90 -10.92 2.09
C GLY A 36 0.80 -11.37 1.13
N THR A 37 -0.14 -10.47 0.86
CA THR A 37 -1.17 -10.62 -0.18
C THR A 37 -0.52 -10.42 -1.55
N GLY A 38 -0.88 -11.23 -2.56
CA GLY A 38 -0.21 -11.20 -3.87
C GLY A 38 -0.09 -9.81 -4.52
N GLN A 39 -1.10 -8.95 -4.35
CA GLN A 39 -1.07 -7.56 -4.82
C GLN A 39 0.06 -6.72 -4.19
N TYR A 40 0.33 -6.92 -2.90
CA TYR A 40 1.31 -6.13 -2.14
C TYR A 40 2.72 -6.47 -2.57
N VAL A 41 3.01 -7.77 -2.78
CA VAL A 41 4.29 -8.23 -3.30
C VAL A 41 4.51 -7.72 -4.72
N ARG A 42 3.51 -7.87 -5.61
CA ARG A 42 3.60 -7.39 -7.00
C ARG A 42 3.88 -5.90 -7.09
N ALA A 43 3.22 -5.08 -6.28
CA ALA A 43 3.44 -3.63 -6.29
C ALA A 43 4.89 -3.22 -5.97
N ILE A 44 5.61 -4.02 -5.17
CA ILE A 44 7.04 -3.82 -4.90
C ILE A 44 7.88 -4.32 -6.07
N VAL A 45 7.71 -5.60 -6.44
CA VAL A 45 8.58 -6.28 -7.42
C VAL A 45 8.46 -5.69 -8.82
N GLU A 46 7.25 -5.27 -9.20
CA GLU A 46 6.96 -4.65 -10.50
C GLU A 46 7.07 -3.12 -10.48
N GLY A 47 7.40 -2.53 -9.33
CA GLY A 47 7.65 -1.08 -9.23
C GLY A 47 6.45 -0.19 -9.51
N TRP A 48 5.21 -0.64 -9.24
CA TRP A 48 3.97 0.07 -9.59
C TRP A 48 3.96 1.53 -9.16
N ASN A 49 3.58 2.45 -10.06
CA ASN A 49 3.35 3.84 -9.68
C ASN A 49 1.92 4.01 -9.18
N ILE A 50 1.76 4.36 -7.90
CA ILE A 50 0.44 4.52 -7.29
C ILE A 50 0.11 6.01 -7.27
N PRO A 51 -0.99 6.45 -7.91
CA PRO A 51 -1.38 7.85 -7.90
C PRO A 51 -1.57 8.37 -6.47
N PRO A 52 -1.09 9.58 -6.13
CA PRO A 52 -1.24 10.16 -4.80
C PRO A 52 -2.63 10.79 -4.61
N ILE A 53 -3.68 10.07 -4.99
CA ILE A 53 -5.05 10.54 -4.91
C ILE A 53 -5.62 10.07 -3.56
N PRO A 54 -6.02 10.99 -2.67
CA PRO A 54 -6.64 10.61 -1.41
C PRO A 54 -8.03 10.01 -1.65
N GLU A 55 -8.51 9.27 -0.66
CA GLU A 55 -9.90 8.82 -0.65
C GLU A 55 -10.86 10.01 -0.60
N ASP A 56 -11.88 9.98 -1.47
CA ASP A 56 -13.00 10.93 -1.44
C ASP A 56 -14.24 10.19 -0.93
N HIS A 57 -14.54 10.38 0.35
CA HIS A 57 -15.69 9.74 1.01
C HIS A 57 -17.02 10.26 0.46
N LYS A 58 -17.09 11.53 0.04
CA LYS A 58 -18.31 12.11 -0.50
C LYS A 58 -18.69 11.45 -1.82
N ILE A 59 -17.72 11.31 -2.74
CA ILE A 59 -17.95 10.62 -4.01
C ILE A 59 -18.29 9.14 -3.76
N ARG A 60 -17.62 8.50 -2.78
CA ARG A 60 -17.93 7.12 -2.41
C ARG A 60 -19.39 6.97 -1.97
N ASP A 61 -19.87 7.83 -1.08
CA ASP A 61 -21.23 7.76 -0.56
C ASP A 61 -22.26 8.03 -1.65
N GLU A 62 -22.00 8.99 -2.54
CA GLU A 62 -22.86 9.30 -3.69
C GLU A 62 -22.98 8.10 -4.66
N LEU A 63 -21.87 7.42 -4.95
CA LEU A 63 -21.86 6.24 -5.83
C LEU A 63 -22.56 5.02 -5.20
N VAL A 64 -22.42 4.83 -3.88
CA VAL A 64 -23.13 3.77 -3.16
C VAL A 64 -24.65 4.01 -3.22
N ALA A 65 -25.09 5.23 -2.89
CA ALA A 65 -26.51 5.59 -2.95
C ALA A 65 -27.10 5.49 -4.37
N TYR A 66 -26.28 5.70 -5.41
CA TYR A 66 -26.69 5.49 -6.80
C TYR A 66 -26.88 4.01 -7.15
N ALA A 67 -26.01 3.12 -6.66
CA ALA A 67 -26.08 1.69 -6.94
C ALA A 67 -27.27 0.99 -6.27
N ASP A 68 -27.77 1.53 -5.15
CA ASP A 68 -28.90 0.99 -4.40
C ASP A 68 -30.28 1.47 -4.91
N ARG A 69 -30.31 2.32 -5.94
CA ARG A 69 -31.54 2.76 -6.63
C ARG A 69 -31.92 1.83 -7.78
#